data_AF-A0A3D5XRZ9-F1
#
_entry.id   AF-A0A3D5XRZ9-F1
#
_cell.length_a   1.000
_cell.length_b   1.000
_cell.length_c   1.000
_cell.angle_alpha   90.00
_cell.angle_beta   90.00
_cell.angle_gamma   90.00
#
_symmetry.space_group_name_H-M   'P 1'
#
loop_
_entity.id
_entity.type
_entity.pdbx_description
1 polymer ?
#
loop_
_entity_poly.entity_id
_entity_poly.type
_entity_poly.pdbx_seq_one_letter_code
_entity_poly.pdbx_strand_id
1 'polypeptide(L)'
;MKNYKINKSRKKGIIMELFKPAWKSTDEKRAIKAVAKVSDQKELAKIAIEAPIENVCVEAVKKIDNQSILFDMITSDLIVNWKVRVTAINQLIDQKLLEQIASSKLEAKIREVAIKKLTNKDVLIEIAKNDNFEELRKEAIKKIEDEAIIGNLALIPDKRLISIKGYSGNVSAVSKWAIDKYINNQKILEKIVLDADNKEVKKIALQKISDETILRSIAFNTMDEYILDNLLHLIDDSKLYDIYKMKENADDKEKIVKHIKNPKILRKIILDKPYNNVLYIAAITLQDQELLEKIIIEKSNEVFKKQRNNRGYEERDIVNILLPELKNIELKNKLAIDFAMNTFDVTVLKKVANYITDVKKRKELLRRESEICNYYDEINRFNYDAY
;
A
#
# COMPACT_ATOMS: atom_id res chain seq x y z
N MET A 1 62.98 39.43 64.01
CA MET A 1 63.06 38.69 62.73
C MET A 1 61.89 37.70 62.65
N LYS A 2 60.86 37.97 61.83
CA LYS A 2 59.70 37.10 61.64
C LYS A 2 60.06 35.96 60.67
N ASN A 3 60.24 34.74 61.17
CA ASN A 3 60.38 33.55 60.34
C ASN A 3 59.00 33.08 59.86
N TYR A 4 58.70 33.32 58.59
CA TYR A 4 57.55 32.75 57.89
C TYR A 4 57.73 31.22 57.79
N LYS A 5 56.98 30.47 58.59
CA LYS A 5 56.66 29.07 58.29
C LYS A 5 55.75 29.05 57.05
N ILE A 6 56.34 29.00 55.87
CA ILE A 6 55.59 28.76 54.63
C ILE A 6 55.00 27.35 54.72
N ASN A 7 53.67 27.33 54.76
CA ASN A 7 52.81 26.19 54.96
C ASN A 7 53.08 25.10 53.90
N LYS A 8 53.57 23.92 54.32
CA LYS A 8 53.85 22.76 53.46
C LYS A 8 52.60 22.31 52.67
N SER A 9 51.39 22.57 53.17
CA SER A 9 50.13 22.25 52.47
C SER A 9 49.82 23.21 51.32
N ARG A 10 50.13 24.52 51.44
CA ARG A 10 50.02 25.47 50.33
C ARG A 10 51.03 25.17 49.22
N LYS A 11 52.26 24.75 49.55
CA LYS A 11 53.22 24.26 48.54
C LYS A 11 52.71 23.02 47.83
N LYS A 12 52.05 22.07 48.52
CA LYS A 12 51.46 20.88 47.88
C LYS A 12 50.30 21.23 46.93
N GLY A 13 49.46 22.21 47.29
CA GLY A 13 48.40 22.74 46.42
C GLY A 13 48.93 23.48 45.19
N ILE A 14 49.95 24.33 45.37
CA ILE A 14 50.58 25.10 44.28
C ILE A 14 51.42 24.18 43.36
N ILE A 15 52.09 23.14 43.90
CA ILE A 15 52.85 22.15 43.11
C ILE A 15 51.92 21.28 42.26
N MET A 16 50.69 20.98 42.72
CA MET A 16 49.70 20.26 41.90
C MET A 16 49.11 21.13 40.79
N GLU A 17 49.08 22.46 40.92
CA GLU A 17 48.71 23.37 39.83
C GLU A 17 49.83 23.59 38.80
N LEU A 18 51.09 23.28 39.15
CA LEU A 18 52.29 23.59 38.34
C LEU A 18 52.67 22.53 37.28
N PHE A 19 52.09 21.32 37.31
CA PHE A 19 52.35 20.31 36.28
C PHE A 19 51.05 19.75 35.69
N LYS A 20 50.32 20.61 34.98
CA LYS A 20 49.30 20.11 34.05
C LYS A 20 50.01 19.26 32.99
N PRO A 21 49.55 18.02 32.73
CA PRO A 21 50.12 17.18 31.66
C PRO A 21 50.16 17.95 30.34
N ALA A 22 51.17 17.70 29.51
CA ALA A 22 51.35 18.44 28.26
C ALA A 22 50.14 18.31 27.30
N TRP A 23 49.35 17.25 27.42
CA TRP A 23 48.10 17.05 26.68
C TRP A 23 46.93 17.93 27.17
N LYS A 24 47.03 18.57 28.34
CA LYS A 24 46.08 19.62 28.82
C LYS A 24 46.50 21.04 28.38
N SER A 25 47.48 21.17 27.48
CA SER A 25 47.87 22.47 26.94
C SER A 25 46.72 23.10 26.15
N THR A 26 46.61 24.43 26.21
CA THR A 26 45.70 25.21 25.35
C THR A 26 46.19 25.30 23.90
N ASP A 27 47.46 25.00 23.64
CA ASP A 27 48.01 24.83 22.30
C ASP A 27 47.73 23.41 21.81
N GLU A 28 46.79 23.30 20.87
CA GLU A 28 46.36 22.04 20.27
C GLU A 28 47.53 21.24 19.67
N LYS A 29 48.45 21.90 18.95
CA LYS A 29 49.59 21.20 18.32
C LYS A 29 50.52 20.62 19.37
N ARG A 30 50.76 21.37 20.46
CA ARG A 30 51.55 20.88 21.60
C ARG A 30 50.86 19.71 22.30
N ALA A 31 49.55 19.80 22.50
CA ALA A 31 48.76 18.76 23.14
C ALA A 31 48.74 17.47 22.30
N ILE A 32 48.48 17.55 20.99
CA ILE A 32 48.51 16.40 20.07
C ILE A 32 49.90 15.75 20.05
N LYS A 33 50.99 16.54 20.01
CA LYS A 33 52.36 15.99 20.10
C LYS A 33 52.62 15.26 21.41
N ALA A 34 52.00 15.67 22.51
CA ALA A 34 52.09 14.98 23.78
C ALA A 34 51.34 13.64 23.72
N VAL A 35 50.11 13.64 23.21
CA VAL A 35 49.30 12.41 23.01
C VAL A 35 50.00 11.41 22.10
N ALA A 36 50.68 11.88 21.05
CA ALA A 36 51.42 11.02 20.13
C ALA A 36 52.47 10.14 20.83
N LYS A 37 53.05 10.60 21.95
CA LYS A 37 54.06 9.88 22.74
C LYS A 37 53.47 8.89 23.76
N VAL A 38 52.16 8.94 24.00
CA VAL A 38 51.49 8.04 24.94
C VAL A 38 51.25 6.69 24.25
N SER A 39 51.62 5.60 24.93
CA SER A 39 51.41 4.22 24.44
C SER A 39 50.49 3.40 25.36
N ASP A 40 50.34 3.83 26.62
CA ASP A 40 49.44 3.16 27.55
C ASP A 40 47.98 3.43 27.18
N GLN A 41 47.23 2.34 26.99
CA GLN A 41 45.85 2.37 26.49
C GLN A 41 44.88 3.01 27.49
N LYS A 42 45.13 2.85 28.81
CA LYS A 42 44.27 3.44 29.85
C LYS A 42 44.54 4.93 30.00
N GLU A 43 45.79 5.37 29.87
CA GLU A 43 46.14 6.79 29.85
C GLU A 43 45.58 7.47 28.59
N LEU A 44 45.61 6.81 27.42
CA LEU A 44 44.93 7.31 26.21
C LEU A 44 43.42 7.48 26.43
N ALA A 45 42.76 6.50 27.07
CA ALA A 45 41.34 6.61 27.40
C ALA A 45 41.04 7.76 28.36
N LYS A 46 41.89 7.95 29.37
CA LYS A 46 41.79 9.10 30.29
C LYS A 46 41.94 10.44 29.56
N ILE A 47 42.91 10.54 28.66
CA ILE A 47 43.11 11.75 27.82
C ILE A 47 41.86 12.02 26.99
N ALA A 48 41.28 10.99 26.38
CA ALA A 48 40.08 11.13 25.57
C ALA A 48 38.86 11.64 26.35
N ILE A 49 38.79 11.39 27.67
CA ILE A 49 37.73 11.88 28.56
C ILE A 49 38.04 13.29 29.08
N GLU A 50 39.29 13.54 29.49
CA GLU A 50 39.66 14.74 30.26
C GLU A 50 40.27 15.88 29.43
N ALA A 51 40.69 15.64 28.19
CA ALA A 51 41.36 16.66 27.40
C ALA A 51 40.40 17.83 27.09
N PRO A 52 40.86 19.09 27.22
CA PRO A 52 40.01 20.26 27.05
C PRO A 52 39.69 20.57 25.57
N ILE A 53 40.45 20.01 24.63
CA ILE A 53 40.33 20.25 23.19
C ILE A 53 39.79 18.99 22.52
N GLU A 54 38.66 19.10 21.83
CA GLU A 54 37.97 17.99 21.17
C GLU A 54 38.88 17.18 20.23
N ASN A 55 39.71 17.85 19.43
CA ASN A 55 40.63 17.16 18.52
C ASN A 55 41.68 16.34 19.28
N VAL A 56 42.14 16.80 20.45
CA VAL A 56 43.06 16.03 21.31
C VAL A 56 42.37 14.77 21.84
N CYS A 57 41.08 14.85 22.18
CA CYS A 57 40.30 13.68 22.56
C CYS A 57 40.23 12.65 21.42
N VAL A 58 39.92 13.11 20.21
CA VAL A 58 39.81 12.26 19.02
C VAL A 58 41.16 11.62 18.67
N GLU A 59 42.26 12.37 18.71
CA GLU A 59 43.62 11.83 18.47
C GLU A 59 44.03 10.79 19.52
N ALA A 60 43.60 10.96 20.78
CA ALA A 60 43.82 9.95 21.80
C ALA A 60 43.03 8.67 21.49
N VAL A 61 41.75 8.78 21.12
CA VAL A 61 40.92 7.62 20.73
C VAL A 61 41.52 6.88 19.54
N LYS A 62 42.02 7.57 18.51
CA LYS A 62 42.63 6.96 17.32
C LYS A 62 43.87 6.09 17.61
N LYS A 63 44.48 6.23 18.79
CA LYS A 63 45.61 5.41 19.24
C LYS A 63 45.17 4.23 20.14
N ILE A 64 43.88 4.11 20.44
CA ILE A 64 43.34 3.03 21.25
C ILE A 64 42.91 1.88 20.33
N ASP A 65 43.52 0.71 20.51
CA ASP A 65 43.20 -0.52 19.77
C ASP A 65 42.47 -1.57 20.63
N ASN A 66 42.54 -1.42 21.96
CA ASN A 66 41.88 -2.31 22.90
C ASN A 66 40.34 -2.16 22.81
N GLN A 67 39.68 -3.21 22.32
CA GLN A 67 38.23 -3.23 22.06
C GLN A 67 37.39 -3.03 23.33
N SER A 68 37.83 -3.54 24.49
CA SER A 68 37.13 -3.34 25.77
C SER A 68 37.20 -1.88 26.23
N ILE A 69 38.37 -1.25 26.10
CA ILE A 69 38.54 0.15 26.46
C ILE A 69 37.71 1.04 25.54
N LEU A 70 37.71 0.77 24.23
CA LEU A 70 36.85 1.49 23.28
C LEU A 70 35.37 1.34 23.65
N PHE A 71 34.92 0.14 23.98
CA PHE A 71 33.54 -0.11 24.40
C PHE A 71 33.17 0.65 25.68
N ASP A 72 34.00 0.56 26.72
CA ASP A 72 33.78 1.25 28.00
C ASP A 72 33.64 2.77 27.78
N MET A 73 34.43 3.33 26.87
CA MET A 73 34.33 4.74 26.48
C MET A 73 33.03 5.06 25.75
N ILE A 74 32.59 4.19 24.83
CA ILE A 74 31.34 4.39 24.08
C ILE A 74 30.13 4.31 25.01
N THR A 75 30.17 3.51 26.08
CA THR A 75 29.05 3.35 27.01
C THR A 75 29.11 4.28 28.22
N SER A 76 30.23 4.95 28.47
CA SER A 76 30.43 5.82 29.63
C SER A 76 29.60 7.10 29.56
N ASP A 77 28.93 7.47 30.65
CA ASP A 77 28.21 8.75 30.77
C ASP A 77 29.15 9.97 30.81
N LEU A 78 30.45 9.76 31.03
CA LEU A 78 31.45 10.84 31.10
C LEU A 78 31.78 11.44 29.73
N ILE A 79 31.56 10.70 28.63
CA ILE A 79 31.87 11.17 27.28
C ILE A 79 30.61 11.73 26.64
N VAL A 80 30.39 13.02 26.75
CA VAL A 80 29.22 13.68 26.12
C VAL A 80 29.47 13.96 24.63
N ASN A 81 30.74 13.96 24.20
CA ASN A 81 31.10 14.31 22.83
C ASN A 81 30.80 13.17 21.83
N TRP A 82 29.84 13.41 20.93
CA TRP A 82 29.43 12.43 19.93
C TRP A 82 30.57 12.03 18.97
N LYS A 83 31.47 12.94 18.59
CA LYS A 83 32.59 12.62 17.68
C LYS A 83 33.59 11.66 18.31
N VAL A 84 33.82 11.80 19.62
CA VAL A 84 34.69 10.89 20.38
C VAL A 84 34.08 9.48 20.39
N ARG A 85 32.78 9.36 20.69
CA ARG A 85 32.07 8.05 20.65
C ARG A 85 32.05 7.45 19.24
N VAL A 86 31.75 8.23 18.22
CA VAL A 86 31.75 7.75 16.82
C VAL A 86 33.15 7.31 16.38
N THR A 87 34.20 8.05 16.75
CA THR A 87 35.59 7.66 16.47
C THR A 87 35.92 6.32 17.14
N ALA A 88 35.48 6.12 18.38
CA ALA A 88 35.67 4.85 19.09
C ALA A 88 34.91 3.69 18.42
N ILE A 89 33.63 3.89 18.05
CA ILE A 89 32.82 2.88 17.33
C ILE A 89 33.46 2.52 16.00
N ASN A 90 34.01 3.50 15.27
CA ASN A 90 34.64 3.24 13.98
C ASN A 90 35.85 2.30 14.09
N GLN A 91 36.52 2.26 15.24
CA GLN A 91 37.64 1.35 15.54
C GLN A 91 37.21 0.01 16.16
N LEU A 92 35.92 -0.14 16.53
CA LEU A 92 35.40 -1.44 16.94
C LEU A 92 35.29 -2.38 15.74
N ILE A 93 35.81 -3.59 15.94
CA ILE A 93 35.70 -4.73 15.01
C ILE A 93 34.98 -5.92 15.66
N ASP A 94 34.93 -5.97 17.00
CA ASP A 94 34.20 -7.00 17.75
C ASP A 94 32.69 -6.86 17.54
N GLN A 95 32.09 -7.84 16.86
CA GLN A 95 30.66 -7.84 16.56
C GLN A 95 29.79 -7.93 17.82
N LYS A 96 30.22 -8.62 18.89
CA LYS A 96 29.42 -8.71 20.12
C LYS A 96 29.34 -7.37 20.83
N LEU A 97 30.41 -6.56 20.78
CA LEU A 97 30.40 -5.21 21.34
C LEU A 97 29.54 -4.26 20.49
N LEU A 98 29.60 -4.40 19.16
CA LEU A 98 28.72 -3.66 18.25
C LEU A 98 27.24 -3.99 18.46
N GLU A 99 26.90 -5.27 18.66
CA GLU A 99 25.54 -5.72 19.00
C GLU A 99 25.05 -5.06 20.29
N GLN A 100 25.87 -5.07 21.35
CA GLN A 100 25.53 -4.43 22.61
C GLN A 100 25.26 -2.93 22.45
N ILE A 101 26.05 -2.22 21.64
CA ILE A 101 25.84 -0.80 21.37
C ILE A 101 24.56 -0.59 20.56
N ALA A 102 24.34 -1.37 19.50
CA ALA A 102 23.19 -1.26 18.62
C ALA A 102 21.86 -1.49 19.36
N SER A 103 21.83 -2.45 20.29
CA SER A 103 20.66 -2.80 21.11
C SER A 103 20.54 -2.02 22.43
N SER A 104 21.44 -1.06 22.69
CA SER A 104 21.45 -0.28 23.93
C SER A 104 20.36 0.81 23.98
N LYS A 105 20.33 1.54 25.11
CA LYS A 105 19.54 2.77 25.30
C LYS A 105 20.33 4.05 24.96
N LEU A 106 21.50 3.92 24.33
CA LEU A 106 22.28 5.08 23.87
C LEU A 106 21.49 5.90 22.84
N GLU A 107 21.91 7.16 22.64
CA GLU A 107 21.33 8.04 21.63
C GLU A 107 21.24 7.37 20.26
N ALA A 108 20.13 7.58 19.55
CA ALA A 108 19.88 6.94 18.26
C ALA A 108 21.03 7.11 17.25
N LYS A 109 21.65 8.29 17.20
CA LYS A 109 22.81 8.56 16.32
C LYS A 109 24.03 7.69 16.62
N ILE A 110 24.26 7.35 17.89
CA ILE A 110 25.36 6.47 18.31
C ILE A 110 25.05 5.03 17.90
N ARG A 111 23.81 4.58 18.16
CA ARG A 111 23.33 3.24 17.78
C ARG A 111 23.35 3.04 16.25
N GLU A 112 22.98 4.06 15.48
CA GLU A 112 23.01 4.05 14.02
C GLU A 112 24.40 3.72 13.46
N VAL A 113 25.47 4.30 14.04
CA VAL A 113 26.84 4.03 13.60
C VAL A 113 27.25 2.58 13.90
N ALA A 114 26.81 2.02 15.03
CA ALA A 114 27.03 0.61 15.33
C ALA A 114 26.26 -0.30 14.37
N ILE A 115 24.99 0.00 14.08
CA ILE A 115 24.15 -0.74 13.12
C ILE A 115 24.79 -0.78 11.72
N LYS A 116 25.36 0.34 11.26
CA LYS A 116 26.07 0.41 9.96
C LYS A 116 27.23 -0.58 9.83
N LYS A 117 27.87 -0.93 10.95
CA LYS A 117 29.01 -1.85 11.03
C LYS A 117 28.61 -3.28 11.43
N LEU A 118 27.35 -3.48 11.83
CA LEU A 118 26.86 -4.76 12.32
C LEU A 118 26.63 -5.73 11.15
N THR A 119 27.05 -6.99 11.34
CA THR A 119 26.85 -8.06 10.35
C THR A 119 25.95 -9.19 10.84
N ASN A 120 25.65 -9.23 12.14
CA ASN A 120 24.75 -10.24 12.71
C ASN A 120 23.31 -10.01 12.20
N LYS A 121 22.85 -10.91 11.33
CA LYS A 121 21.54 -10.85 10.68
C LYS A 121 20.40 -10.90 11.68
N ASP A 122 20.49 -11.72 12.73
CA ASP A 122 19.41 -11.88 13.71
C ASP A 122 19.21 -10.59 14.51
N VAL A 123 20.31 -9.95 14.90
CA VAL A 123 20.25 -8.66 15.61
C VAL A 123 19.73 -7.55 14.69
N LEU A 124 20.12 -7.53 13.42
CA LEU A 124 19.57 -6.59 12.43
C LEU A 124 18.05 -6.78 12.24
N ILE A 125 17.58 -8.02 12.16
CA ILE A 125 16.14 -8.35 12.05
C ILE A 125 15.40 -7.87 13.31
N GLU A 126 15.94 -8.11 14.50
CA GLU A 126 15.34 -7.67 15.75
C GLU A 126 15.25 -6.14 15.84
N ILE A 127 16.29 -5.41 15.41
CA ILE A 127 16.28 -3.94 15.34
C ILE A 127 15.24 -3.46 14.31
N ALA A 128 15.25 -4.04 13.10
CA ALA A 128 14.30 -3.71 12.04
C ALA A 128 12.84 -3.91 12.46
N LYS A 129 12.57 -4.92 13.28
CA LYS A 129 11.25 -5.23 13.82
C LYS A 129 10.86 -4.30 14.97
N ASN A 130 11.72 -4.17 15.97
CA ASN A 130 11.32 -3.69 17.30
C ASN A 130 11.82 -2.29 17.67
N ASP A 131 12.82 -1.72 16.98
CA ASP A 131 13.37 -0.43 17.44
C ASP A 131 12.31 0.68 17.36
N ASN A 132 12.28 1.57 18.37
CA ASN A 132 11.30 2.65 18.45
C ASN A 132 11.51 3.72 17.37
N PHE A 133 12.75 3.90 16.90
CA PHE A 133 13.10 4.94 15.94
C PHE A 133 13.02 4.40 14.51
N GLU A 134 12.19 5.04 13.70
CA GLU A 134 12.01 4.69 12.28
C GLU A 134 13.33 4.60 11.51
N GLU A 135 14.22 5.56 11.74
CA GLU A 135 15.51 5.63 11.04
C GLU A 135 16.43 4.45 11.36
N LEU A 136 16.40 3.92 12.58
CA LEU A 136 17.21 2.75 12.92
C LEU A 136 16.63 1.47 12.32
N ARG A 137 15.31 1.36 12.22
CA ARG A 137 14.67 0.25 11.51
C ARG A 137 15.04 0.24 10.03
N LYS A 138 14.99 1.41 9.39
CA LYS A 138 15.43 1.56 7.99
C LYS A 138 16.91 1.19 7.84
N GLU A 139 17.77 1.68 8.74
CA GLU A 139 19.20 1.38 8.68
C GLU A 139 19.49 -0.11 8.83
N ALA A 140 18.78 -0.80 9.71
CA ALA A 140 18.87 -2.25 9.84
C ALA A 140 18.39 -2.98 8.57
N ILE A 141 17.27 -2.55 7.96
CA ILE A 141 16.76 -3.12 6.70
C ILE A 141 17.77 -2.92 5.55
N LYS A 142 18.44 -1.77 5.46
CA LYS A 142 19.48 -1.53 4.43
C LYS A 142 20.62 -2.57 4.48
N LYS A 143 20.83 -3.20 5.64
CA LYS A 143 21.87 -4.23 5.87
C LYS A 143 21.35 -5.65 5.64
N ILE A 144 20.06 -5.84 5.42
CA ILE A 144 19.45 -7.15 5.11
C ILE A 144 19.43 -7.29 3.59
N GLU A 145 20.08 -8.33 3.06
CA GLU A 145 20.15 -8.59 1.61
C GLU A 145 19.00 -9.48 1.10
N ASP A 146 18.35 -10.22 2.00
CA ASP A 146 17.33 -11.20 1.65
C ASP A 146 15.95 -10.54 1.53
N GLU A 147 15.45 -10.44 0.29
CA GLU A 147 14.12 -9.88 0.00
C GLU A 147 12.99 -10.60 0.75
N ALA A 148 13.10 -11.91 1.02
CA ALA A 148 12.06 -12.66 1.72
C ALA A 148 11.99 -12.26 3.19
N ILE A 149 13.13 -11.99 3.82
CA ILE A 149 13.18 -11.43 5.18
C ILE A 149 12.57 -10.03 5.20
N ILE A 150 12.92 -9.17 4.24
CA ILE A 150 12.35 -7.82 4.13
C ILE A 150 10.84 -7.88 3.89
N GLY A 151 10.36 -8.79 3.05
CA GLY A 151 8.94 -9.01 2.82
C GLY A 151 8.20 -9.43 4.09
N ASN A 152 8.78 -10.33 4.89
CA ASN A 152 8.21 -10.71 6.19
C ASN A 152 8.21 -9.52 7.17
N LEU A 153 9.25 -8.68 7.18
CA LEU A 153 9.28 -7.45 7.98
C LEU A 153 8.19 -6.46 7.53
N ALA A 154 7.93 -6.34 6.22
CA ALA A 154 6.91 -5.45 5.68
C ALA A 154 5.49 -5.84 6.10
N LEU A 155 5.24 -7.12 6.36
CA LEU A 155 3.97 -7.66 6.88
C LEU A 155 3.73 -7.33 8.35
N ILE A 156 4.76 -6.94 9.11
CA ILE A 156 4.62 -6.67 10.54
C ILE A 156 3.81 -5.38 10.73
N PRO A 157 2.65 -5.43 11.41
CA PRO A 157 1.88 -4.23 11.68
C PRO A 157 2.66 -3.30 12.58
N ASP A 158 2.84 -2.04 12.15
CA ASP A 158 3.44 -1.02 13.01
C ASP A 158 2.39 -0.56 14.03
N LYS A 159 2.35 -1.25 15.17
CA LYS A 159 1.44 -0.95 16.30
C LYS A 159 1.97 0.18 17.19
N ARG A 160 3.07 0.83 16.83
CA ARG A 160 3.64 1.92 17.64
C ARG A 160 2.73 3.14 17.54
N LEU A 161 2.06 3.42 18.65
CA LEU A 161 1.17 4.55 18.83
C LEU A 161 1.99 5.84 18.80
N ILE A 162 1.83 6.66 17.77
CA ILE A 162 2.09 8.09 17.95
C ILE A 162 0.88 8.63 18.70
N SER A 163 1.06 9.00 19.97
CA SER A 163 0.05 9.67 20.79
C SER A 163 -0.18 11.12 20.36
N ILE A 164 -0.41 11.37 19.07
CA ILE A 164 -0.94 12.64 18.58
C ILE A 164 -2.45 12.44 18.48
N LYS A 165 -3.19 13.04 19.43
CA LYS A 165 -4.65 13.16 19.36
C LYS A 165 -5.03 13.69 17.97
N GLY A 166 -5.65 12.83 17.14
CA GLY A 166 -6.20 13.22 15.84
C GLY A 166 -5.63 12.49 14.61
N TYR A 167 -4.56 11.70 14.74
CA TYR A 167 -4.05 10.89 13.62
C TYR A 167 -4.39 9.41 13.80
N SER A 168 -5.50 8.96 13.21
CA SER A 168 -5.82 7.54 13.04
C SER A 168 -5.18 6.92 11.79
N GLY A 169 -4.19 7.60 11.17
CA GLY A 169 -3.58 7.22 9.90
C GLY A 169 -2.14 6.71 10.00
N ASN A 170 -1.99 5.38 9.95
CA ASN A 170 -0.90 4.60 9.33
C ASN A 170 0.58 4.98 9.60
N VAL A 171 1.26 4.24 10.49
CA VAL A 171 2.74 4.22 10.59
C VAL A 171 3.34 3.01 9.83
N SER A 172 2.84 2.68 8.64
CA SER A 172 3.49 1.68 7.77
C SER A 172 4.65 2.26 6.95
N ALA A 173 5.22 3.41 7.34
CA ALA A 173 6.23 4.14 6.57
C ALA A 173 7.45 3.27 6.21
N VAL A 174 7.94 2.48 7.18
CA VAL A 174 9.04 1.52 6.97
C VAL A 174 8.65 0.43 5.99
N SER A 175 7.48 -0.21 6.14
CA SER A 175 7.02 -1.26 5.22
C SER A 175 6.87 -0.74 3.79
N LYS A 176 6.24 0.43 3.62
CA LYS A 176 6.05 1.06 2.30
C LYS A 176 7.39 1.40 1.65
N TRP A 177 8.29 2.02 2.41
CA TRP A 177 9.64 2.34 1.95
C TRP A 177 10.44 1.07 1.60
N ALA A 178 10.34 0.01 2.40
CA ALA A 178 11.05 -1.24 2.17
C ALA A 178 10.56 -1.94 0.89
N ILE A 179 9.24 -1.99 0.67
CA ILE A 179 8.63 -2.52 -0.55
C ILE A 179 9.10 -1.74 -1.78
N ASP A 180 9.06 -0.40 -1.71
CA ASP A 180 9.49 0.47 -2.80
C ASP A 180 10.96 0.22 -3.16
N LYS A 181 11.84 0.17 -2.16
CA LYS A 181 13.30 0.15 -2.37
C LYS A 181 13.92 -1.22 -2.58
N TYR A 182 13.41 -2.26 -1.92
CA TYR A 182 14.12 -3.54 -1.81
C TYR A 182 13.34 -4.74 -2.30
N ILE A 183 12.04 -4.64 -2.55
CA ILE A 183 11.24 -5.80 -2.98
C ILE A 183 10.89 -5.68 -4.45
N ASN A 184 11.40 -6.62 -5.25
CA ASN A 184 11.06 -6.73 -6.68
C ASN A 184 10.55 -8.12 -7.06
N ASN A 185 10.80 -9.12 -6.20
CA ASN A 185 10.28 -10.47 -6.39
C ASN A 185 8.75 -10.49 -6.41
N GLN A 186 8.17 -10.95 -7.53
CA GLN A 186 6.74 -10.94 -7.79
C GLN A 186 5.95 -11.83 -6.82
N LYS A 187 6.53 -12.95 -6.36
CA LYS A 187 5.89 -13.85 -5.38
C LYS A 187 5.89 -13.26 -3.97
N ILE A 188 6.91 -12.51 -3.60
CA ILE A 188 6.94 -11.78 -2.33
C ILE A 188 5.90 -10.65 -2.37
N LEU A 189 5.80 -9.91 -3.48
CA LEU A 189 4.78 -8.88 -3.66
C LEU A 189 3.35 -9.48 -3.59
N GLU A 190 3.10 -10.61 -4.25
CA GLU A 190 1.83 -11.36 -4.15
C GLU A 190 1.48 -11.66 -2.70
N LYS A 191 2.43 -12.24 -1.94
CA LYS A 191 2.25 -12.53 -0.52
C LYS A 191 1.89 -11.27 0.27
N ILE A 192 2.57 -10.16 0.03
CA ILE A 192 2.31 -8.89 0.74
C ILE A 192 0.91 -8.35 0.43
N VAL A 193 0.45 -8.44 -0.82
CA VAL A 193 -0.91 -8.03 -1.20
C VAL A 193 -1.97 -8.83 -0.43
N LEU A 194 -1.76 -10.14 -0.31
CA LEU A 194 -2.72 -11.05 0.33
C LEU A 194 -2.70 -10.92 1.87
N ASP A 195 -1.51 -10.87 2.47
CA ASP A 195 -1.34 -11.06 3.92
C ASP A 195 -1.21 -9.75 4.71
N ALA A 196 -0.89 -8.61 4.09
CA ALA A 196 -0.63 -7.38 4.85
C ALA A 196 -1.92 -6.82 5.47
N ASP A 197 -1.91 -6.48 6.76
CA ASP A 197 -3.10 -5.85 7.40
C ASP A 197 -3.39 -4.44 6.84
N ASN A 198 -2.36 -3.74 6.38
CA ASN A 198 -2.45 -2.33 6.02
C ASN A 198 -2.80 -2.13 4.53
N LYS A 199 -3.93 -1.49 4.26
CA LYS A 199 -4.42 -1.20 2.90
C LYS A 199 -3.40 -0.51 2.00
N GLU A 200 -2.68 0.49 2.51
CA GLU A 200 -1.65 1.21 1.71
C GLU A 200 -0.42 0.35 1.43
N VAL A 201 -0.08 -0.58 2.33
CA VAL A 201 0.99 -1.58 2.09
C VAL A 201 0.57 -2.54 0.99
N LYS A 202 -0.66 -3.05 1.04
CA LYS A 202 -1.23 -3.88 -0.04
C LYS A 202 -1.18 -3.16 -1.37
N LYS A 203 -1.61 -1.89 -1.41
CA LYS A 203 -1.65 -1.07 -2.62
C LYS A 203 -0.28 -0.90 -3.26
N ILE A 204 0.74 -0.51 -2.48
CA ILE A 204 2.10 -0.31 -3.03
C ILE A 204 2.68 -1.63 -3.55
N ALA A 205 2.45 -2.74 -2.83
CA ALA A 205 2.88 -4.05 -3.31
C ALA A 205 2.19 -4.41 -4.64
N LEU A 206 0.87 -4.24 -4.72
CA LEU A 206 0.07 -4.51 -5.91
C LEU A 206 0.54 -3.70 -7.12
N GLN A 207 0.83 -2.41 -6.93
CA GLN A 207 1.33 -1.52 -8.00
C GLN A 207 2.69 -1.95 -8.57
N LYS A 208 3.48 -2.72 -7.81
CA LYS A 208 4.76 -3.27 -8.27
C LYS A 208 4.64 -4.64 -8.94
N ILE A 209 3.46 -5.26 -8.92
CA ILE A 209 3.25 -6.54 -9.59
C ILE A 209 3.07 -6.29 -11.09
N SER A 210 3.99 -6.83 -11.88
CA SER A 210 3.94 -6.85 -13.34
C SER A 210 3.60 -8.23 -13.91
N ASP A 211 3.73 -9.29 -13.10
CA ASP A 211 3.38 -10.65 -13.51
C ASP A 211 1.86 -10.81 -13.68
N GLU A 212 1.45 -11.06 -14.91
CA GLU A 212 0.04 -11.17 -15.27
C GLU A 212 -0.66 -12.38 -14.65
N THR A 213 0.05 -13.47 -14.43
CA THR A 213 -0.52 -14.68 -13.83
C THR A 213 -0.85 -14.42 -12.37
N ILE A 214 0.02 -13.67 -11.68
CA ILE A 214 -0.20 -13.23 -10.30
C ILE A 214 -1.37 -12.25 -10.23
N LEU A 215 -1.43 -11.22 -11.09
CA LEU A 215 -2.54 -10.27 -11.10
C LEU A 215 -3.90 -10.98 -11.34
N ARG A 216 -3.94 -11.93 -12.29
CA ARG A 216 -5.16 -12.74 -12.53
C ARG A 216 -5.53 -13.58 -11.30
N SER A 217 -4.54 -14.23 -10.67
CA SER A 217 -4.75 -15.01 -9.44
C SER A 217 -5.32 -14.16 -8.31
N ILE A 218 -4.74 -12.98 -8.07
CA ILE A 218 -5.21 -12.05 -7.03
C ILE A 218 -6.64 -11.60 -7.35
N ALA A 219 -6.92 -11.17 -8.57
CA ALA A 219 -8.26 -10.71 -8.96
C ALA A 219 -9.32 -11.81 -8.80
N PHE A 220 -8.97 -13.06 -9.11
CA PHE A 220 -9.87 -14.20 -8.98
C PHE A 220 -10.17 -14.53 -7.52
N ASN A 221 -9.12 -14.65 -6.70
CA ASN A 221 -9.21 -15.18 -5.33
C ASN A 221 -9.52 -14.12 -4.26
N THR A 222 -9.34 -12.83 -4.55
CA THR A 222 -9.54 -11.79 -3.52
C THR A 222 -11.01 -11.62 -3.16
N MET A 223 -11.31 -11.64 -1.87
CA MET A 223 -12.55 -11.12 -1.28
C MET A 223 -12.38 -9.67 -0.78
N ASP A 224 -11.15 -9.14 -0.83
CA ASP A 224 -10.85 -7.78 -0.42
C ASP A 224 -11.22 -6.81 -1.55
N GLU A 225 -12.34 -6.10 -1.36
CA GLU A 225 -12.87 -5.13 -2.30
C GLU A 225 -11.88 -3.99 -2.59
N TYR A 226 -11.07 -3.59 -1.61
CA TYR A 226 -10.09 -2.53 -1.80
C TYR A 226 -8.96 -2.99 -2.73
N ILE A 227 -8.49 -4.24 -2.61
CA ILE A 227 -7.49 -4.80 -3.53
C ILE A 227 -8.08 -4.88 -4.94
N LEU A 228 -9.30 -5.40 -5.06
CA LEU A 228 -9.95 -5.54 -6.36
C LEU A 228 -10.05 -4.18 -7.06
N ASP A 229 -10.56 -3.14 -6.39
CA ASP A 229 -10.72 -1.80 -6.96
C ASP A 229 -9.37 -1.21 -7.44
N ASN A 230 -8.33 -1.32 -6.61
CA ASN A 230 -6.99 -0.87 -7.01
C ASN A 230 -6.40 -1.69 -8.17
N LEU A 231 -6.69 -2.99 -8.25
CA LEU A 231 -6.22 -3.86 -9.32
C LEU A 231 -6.87 -3.48 -10.65
N LEU A 232 -8.19 -3.24 -10.66
CA LEU A 232 -8.95 -2.93 -11.88
C LEU A 232 -8.43 -1.66 -12.58
N HIS A 233 -7.87 -0.71 -11.84
CA HIS A 233 -7.25 0.50 -12.40
C HIS A 233 -5.85 0.28 -13.02
N LEU A 234 -5.20 -0.85 -12.74
CA LEU A 234 -3.82 -1.13 -13.15
C LEU A 234 -3.72 -2.01 -14.42
N ILE A 235 -4.84 -2.58 -14.86
CA ILE A 235 -4.88 -3.52 -15.98
C ILE A 235 -5.69 -2.97 -17.16
N ASP A 236 -5.33 -3.39 -18.36
CA ASP A 236 -6.02 -2.99 -19.59
C ASP A 236 -7.38 -3.69 -19.77
N ASP A 237 -8.20 -3.16 -20.68
CA ASP A 237 -9.55 -3.68 -20.94
C ASP A 237 -9.56 -5.15 -21.40
N SER A 238 -8.52 -5.62 -22.08
CA SER A 238 -8.43 -7.02 -22.51
C SER A 238 -8.30 -7.94 -21.29
N LYS A 239 -7.46 -7.55 -20.32
CA LYS A 239 -7.27 -8.27 -19.06
C LYS A 239 -8.49 -8.21 -18.17
N LEU A 240 -9.16 -7.05 -18.11
CA LEU A 240 -10.44 -6.90 -17.42
C LEU A 240 -11.47 -7.89 -17.97
N TYR A 241 -11.52 -8.07 -19.29
CA TYR A 241 -12.44 -9.02 -19.90
C TYR A 241 -12.12 -10.49 -19.58
N ASP A 242 -10.84 -10.85 -19.42
CA ASP A 242 -10.46 -12.19 -18.96
C ASP A 242 -10.95 -12.46 -17.55
N ILE A 243 -10.75 -11.51 -16.63
CA ILE A 243 -11.21 -11.62 -15.24
C ILE A 243 -12.75 -11.66 -15.19
N TYR A 244 -13.42 -10.84 -16.01
CA TYR A 244 -14.88 -10.85 -16.15
C TYR A 244 -15.43 -12.25 -16.51
N LYS A 245 -14.78 -12.95 -17.44
CA LYS A 245 -15.18 -14.31 -17.84
C LYS A 245 -14.98 -15.34 -16.71
N MET A 246 -13.98 -15.13 -15.86
CA MET A 246 -13.65 -16.06 -14.77
C MET A 246 -14.57 -15.89 -13.56
N LYS A 247 -15.08 -14.69 -13.29
CA LYS A 247 -15.97 -14.43 -12.15
C LYS A 247 -17.35 -15.05 -12.36
N GLU A 248 -17.95 -15.57 -11.30
CA GLU A 248 -19.32 -16.15 -11.33
C GLU A 248 -20.38 -15.16 -10.85
N ASN A 249 -20.07 -14.37 -9.81
CA ASN A 249 -20.99 -13.41 -9.20
C ASN A 249 -21.22 -12.17 -10.10
N ALA A 250 -22.48 -11.76 -10.20
CA ALA A 250 -22.93 -10.55 -10.88
C ALA A 250 -22.29 -9.26 -10.35
N ASP A 251 -22.07 -9.12 -9.03
CA ASP A 251 -21.53 -7.90 -8.40
C ASP A 251 -20.07 -7.66 -8.80
N ASP A 252 -19.25 -8.71 -8.78
CA ASP A 252 -17.85 -8.65 -9.22
C ASP A 252 -17.77 -8.34 -10.71
N LYS A 253 -18.63 -8.97 -11.52
CA LYS A 253 -18.73 -8.68 -12.95
C LYS A 253 -19.09 -7.23 -13.19
N GLU A 254 -20.08 -6.70 -12.47
CA GLU A 254 -20.51 -5.32 -12.58
C GLU A 254 -19.36 -4.34 -12.31
N LYS A 255 -18.60 -4.56 -11.22
CA LYS A 255 -17.42 -3.77 -10.86
C LYS A 255 -16.36 -3.77 -11.96
N ILE A 256 -16.10 -4.92 -12.56
CA ILE A 256 -15.14 -5.04 -13.67
C ILE A 256 -15.63 -4.25 -14.88
N VAL A 257 -16.90 -4.39 -15.27
CA VAL A 257 -17.45 -3.71 -16.46
C VAL A 257 -17.43 -2.19 -16.31
N LYS A 258 -17.61 -1.64 -15.10
CA LYS A 258 -17.45 -0.20 -14.83
C LYS A 258 -16.08 0.36 -15.25
N HIS A 259 -15.07 -0.49 -15.27
CA HIS A 259 -13.69 -0.11 -15.59
C HIS A 259 -13.30 -0.36 -17.07
N ILE A 260 -14.11 -1.10 -17.83
CA ILE A 260 -13.84 -1.41 -19.23
C ILE A 260 -14.20 -0.20 -20.11
N LYS A 261 -13.21 0.33 -20.84
CA LYS A 261 -13.41 1.48 -21.75
C LYS A 261 -13.57 1.06 -23.21
N ASN A 262 -13.08 -0.11 -23.60
CA ASN A 262 -13.07 -0.57 -24.98
C ASN A 262 -14.49 -0.93 -25.46
N PRO A 263 -15.06 -0.19 -26.43
CA PRO A 263 -16.44 -0.40 -26.88
C PRO A 263 -16.66 -1.77 -27.54
N LYS A 264 -15.61 -2.37 -28.13
CA LYS A 264 -15.72 -3.72 -28.72
C LYS A 264 -15.90 -4.79 -27.64
N ILE A 265 -15.27 -4.61 -26.48
CA ILE A 265 -15.41 -5.53 -25.34
C ILE A 265 -16.78 -5.33 -24.70
N LEU A 266 -17.21 -4.08 -24.46
CA LEU A 266 -18.55 -3.78 -23.96
C LEU A 266 -19.64 -4.38 -24.87
N ARG A 267 -19.48 -4.28 -26.20
CA ARG A 267 -20.38 -4.95 -27.16
C ARG A 267 -20.44 -6.46 -26.95
N LYS A 268 -19.29 -7.13 -26.81
CA LYS A 268 -19.26 -8.58 -26.55
C LYS A 268 -20.03 -8.93 -25.28
N ILE A 269 -19.82 -8.17 -24.21
CA ILE A 269 -20.51 -8.36 -22.93
C ILE A 269 -22.03 -8.20 -23.09
N ILE A 270 -22.50 -7.12 -23.73
CA ILE A 270 -23.94 -6.86 -23.92
C ILE A 270 -24.62 -7.97 -24.73
N LEU A 271 -23.91 -8.54 -25.71
CA LEU A 271 -24.43 -9.62 -26.56
C LEU A 271 -24.43 -10.98 -25.85
N ASP A 272 -23.53 -11.21 -24.89
CA ASP A 272 -23.37 -12.47 -24.13
C ASP A 272 -24.37 -12.65 -22.97
N LYS A 273 -25.58 -12.07 -23.11
CA LYS A 273 -26.71 -12.19 -22.17
C LYS A 273 -26.30 -12.16 -20.67
N PRO A 274 -25.64 -11.08 -20.22
CA PRO A 274 -25.13 -11.02 -18.86
C PRO A 274 -26.27 -10.78 -17.86
N TYR A 275 -25.98 -10.86 -16.57
CA TYR A 275 -26.92 -10.45 -15.53
C TYR A 275 -27.42 -9.01 -15.75
N ASN A 276 -28.65 -8.71 -15.34
CA ASN A 276 -29.31 -7.42 -15.61
C ASN A 276 -28.50 -6.20 -15.15
N ASN A 277 -27.86 -6.27 -13.98
CA ASN A 277 -27.01 -5.20 -13.46
C ASN A 277 -25.75 -5.01 -14.32
N VAL A 278 -25.12 -6.10 -14.76
CA VAL A 278 -23.98 -6.08 -15.69
C VAL A 278 -24.39 -5.53 -17.06
N LEU A 279 -25.56 -5.93 -17.58
CA LEU A 279 -26.11 -5.43 -18.82
C LEU A 279 -26.31 -3.91 -18.77
N TYR A 280 -26.93 -3.44 -17.69
CA TYR A 280 -27.17 -2.02 -17.44
C TYR A 280 -25.85 -1.24 -17.41
N ILE A 281 -24.89 -1.69 -16.59
CA ILE A 281 -23.58 -1.06 -16.49
C ILE A 281 -22.84 -1.06 -17.83
N ALA A 282 -22.85 -2.17 -18.58
CA ALA A 282 -22.21 -2.22 -19.88
C ALA A 282 -22.82 -1.21 -20.88
N ALA A 283 -24.14 -1.04 -20.84
CA ALA A 283 -24.85 -0.10 -21.69
C ALA A 283 -24.54 1.37 -21.35
N ILE A 284 -24.51 1.73 -20.06
CA ILE A 284 -24.20 3.11 -19.66
C ILE A 284 -22.72 3.46 -19.84
N THR A 285 -21.82 2.49 -19.65
CA THR A 285 -20.38 2.68 -19.87
C THR A 285 -20.07 2.80 -21.35
N LEU A 286 -20.91 2.23 -22.22
CA LEU A 286 -20.81 2.38 -23.66
C LEU A 286 -21.24 3.79 -24.11
N GLN A 287 -20.26 4.70 -24.18
CA GLN A 287 -20.49 6.09 -24.59
C GLN A 287 -20.83 6.24 -26.09
N ASP A 288 -20.46 5.25 -26.91
CA ASP A 288 -20.72 5.21 -28.34
C ASP A 288 -22.19 4.90 -28.63
N GLN A 289 -22.97 5.94 -28.89
CA GLN A 289 -24.40 5.81 -29.18
C GLN A 289 -24.68 5.11 -30.51
N GLU A 290 -23.87 5.31 -31.56
CA GLU A 290 -24.07 4.62 -32.83
C GLU A 290 -23.89 3.10 -32.66
N LEU A 291 -22.90 2.70 -31.85
CA LEU A 291 -22.70 1.29 -31.55
C LEU A 291 -23.84 0.74 -30.68
N LEU A 292 -24.32 1.50 -29.69
CA LEU A 292 -25.47 1.11 -28.87
C LEU A 292 -26.73 0.91 -29.74
N GLU A 293 -27.00 1.82 -30.68
CA GLU A 293 -28.10 1.70 -31.64
C GLU A 293 -28.02 0.38 -32.42
N LYS A 294 -26.83 0.09 -33.00
CA LYS A 294 -26.59 -1.16 -33.74
C LYS A 294 -26.84 -2.40 -32.87
N ILE A 295 -26.37 -2.39 -31.63
CA ILE A 295 -26.54 -3.50 -30.68
C ILE A 295 -28.02 -3.70 -30.35
N ILE A 296 -28.77 -2.63 -30.07
CA ILE A 296 -30.19 -2.72 -29.74
C ILE A 296 -30.98 -3.26 -30.93
N ILE A 297 -30.70 -2.79 -32.14
CA ILE A 297 -31.34 -3.29 -33.37
C ILE A 297 -31.03 -4.79 -33.56
N GLU A 298 -29.77 -5.19 -33.42
CA GLU A 298 -29.34 -6.58 -33.54
C GLU A 298 -30.05 -7.50 -32.53
N LYS A 299 -30.07 -7.12 -31.24
CA LYS A 299 -30.78 -7.89 -30.21
C LYS A 299 -32.29 -7.91 -30.45
N SER A 300 -32.89 -6.80 -30.86
CA SER A 300 -34.33 -6.74 -31.15
C SER A 300 -34.70 -7.67 -32.30
N ASN A 301 -33.92 -7.67 -33.37
CA ASN A 301 -34.12 -8.57 -34.51
C ASN A 301 -34.00 -10.05 -34.11
N GLU A 302 -33.02 -10.41 -33.28
CA GLU A 302 -32.88 -11.77 -32.75
C GLU A 302 -34.08 -12.19 -31.90
N VAL A 303 -34.58 -11.30 -31.04
CA VAL A 303 -35.79 -11.54 -30.23
C VAL A 303 -37.01 -11.74 -31.12
N PHE A 304 -37.18 -10.92 -32.17
CA PHE A 304 -38.33 -11.01 -33.07
C PHE A 304 -38.33 -12.26 -33.95
N LYS A 305 -37.20 -12.95 -34.13
CA LYS A 305 -37.15 -14.27 -34.81
C LYS A 305 -37.76 -15.39 -33.96
N LYS A 306 -37.79 -15.25 -32.63
CA LYS A 306 -38.30 -16.30 -31.73
C LYS A 306 -39.81 -16.36 -31.72
N GLN A 307 -40.39 -17.51 -31.38
CA GLN A 307 -41.81 -17.60 -31.07
C GLN A 307 -42.14 -16.69 -29.89
N ARG A 308 -43.30 -16.00 -29.94
CA ARG A 308 -43.68 -14.96 -28.97
C ARG A 308 -43.62 -15.45 -27.51
N ASN A 309 -43.97 -16.70 -27.25
CA ASN A 309 -44.00 -17.28 -25.90
C ASN A 309 -42.59 -17.53 -25.32
N ASN A 310 -41.53 -17.49 -26.14
CA ASN A 310 -40.15 -17.83 -25.75
C ASN A 310 -39.23 -16.60 -25.65
N ARG A 311 -39.79 -15.39 -25.61
CA ARG A 311 -39.04 -14.12 -25.67
C ARG A 311 -38.83 -13.44 -24.31
N GLY A 312 -39.58 -13.83 -23.29
CA GLY A 312 -39.87 -13.02 -22.09
C GLY A 312 -38.68 -12.29 -21.47
N TYR A 313 -37.60 -12.99 -21.12
CA TYR A 313 -36.45 -12.36 -20.47
C TYR A 313 -35.68 -11.41 -21.41
N GLU A 314 -35.50 -11.78 -22.68
CA GLU A 314 -34.72 -10.97 -23.63
C GLU A 314 -35.49 -9.72 -24.08
N GLU A 315 -36.83 -9.78 -24.16
CA GLU A 315 -37.66 -8.58 -24.38
C GLU A 315 -37.49 -7.59 -23.23
N ARG A 316 -37.54 -8.09 -21.99
CA ARG A 316 -37.38 -7.26 -20.78
C ARG A 316 -35.99 -6.64 -20.71
N ASP A 317 -34.94 -7.37 -21.06
CA ASP A 317 -33.57 -6.83 -21.10
C ASP A 317 -33.45 -5.65 -22.06
N ILE A 318 -34.00 -5.78 -23.27
CA ILE A 318 -33.94 -4.69 -24.25
C ILE A 318 -34.78 -3.50 -23.78
N VAL A 319 -36.00 -3.75 -23.33
CA VAL A 319 -36.99 -2.69 -23.06
C VAL A 319 -36.75 -1.99 -21.73
N ASN A 320 -36.36 -2.72 -20.69
CA ASN A 320 -36.18 -2.14 -19.36
C ASN A 320 -34.78 -1.62 -19.11
N ILE A 321 -33.78 -2.09 -19.86
CA ILE A 321 -32.36 -1.77 -19.60
C ILE A 321 -31.74 -1.02 -20.77
N LEU A 322 -31.80 -1.56 -21.99
CA LEU A 322 -31.07 -0.95 -23.13
C LEU A 322 -31.79 0.25 -23.74
N LEU A 323 -33.10 0.15 -23.97
CA LEU A 323 -33.90 1.22 -24.56
C LEU A 323 -33.82 2.53 -23.75
N PRO A 324 -33.91 2.53 -22.40
CA PRO A 324 -33.72 3.74 -21.59
C PRO A 324 -32.45 4.52 -21.92
N GLU A 325 -31.33 3.84 -22.18
CA GLU A 325 -30.02 4.43 -22.44
C GLU A 325 -29.85 4.98 -23.87
N LEU A 326 -30.81 4.68 -24.76
CA LEU A 326 -30.82 5.19 -26.13
C LEU A 326 -31.20 6.67 -26.17
N LYS A 327 -30.30 7.53 -26.64
CA LYS A 327 -30.55 8.98 -26.79
C LYS A 327 -31.35 9.35 -28.03
N ASN A 328 -31.29 8.52 -29.07
CA ASN A 328 -32.03 8.75 -30.32
C ASN A 328 -33.53 8.51 -30.13
N ILE A 329 -34.28 9.61 -29.95
CA ILE A 329 -35.73 9.59 -29.64
C ILE A 329 -36.53 8.94 -30.78
N GLU A 330 -36.15 9.19 -32.04
CA GLU A 330 -36.86 8.65 -33.20
C GLU A 330 -36.73 7.13 -33.27
N LEU A 331 -35.50 6.62 -33.15
CA LEU A 331 -35.25 5.17 -33.11
C LEU A 331 -35.90 4.52 -31.89
N LYS A 332 -35.85 5.18 -30.73
CA LYS A 332 -36.49 4.72 -29.49
C LYS A 332 -38.00 4.58 -29.65
N ASN A 333 -38.66 5.56 -30.27
CA ASN A 333 -40.09 5.53 -30.59
C ASN A 333 -40.41 4.40 -31.58
N LYS A 334 -39.60 4.24 -32.63
CA LYS A 334 -39.78 3.16 -33.62
C LYS A 334 -39.70 1.78 -32.96
N LEU A 335 -38.63 1.51 -32.22
CA LEU A 335 -38.45 0.25 -31.51
C LEU A 335 -39.55 0.01 -30.48
N ALA A 336 -39.99 1.05 -29.76
CA ALA A 336 -41.10 0.95 -28.82
C ALA A 336 -42.39 0.47 -29.49
N ILE A 337 -42.72 1.00 -30.67
CA ILE A 337 -43.86 0.54 -31.47
C ILE A 337 -43.66 -0.92 -31.91
N ASP A 338 -42.47 -1.28 -32.41
CA ASP A 338 -42.17 -2.64 -32.87
C ASP A 338 -42.33 -3.68 -31.76
N PHE A 339 -41.81 -3.40 -30.56
CA PHE A 339 -42.01 -4.25 -29.38
C PHE A 339 -43.48 -4.33 -28.99
N ALA A 340 -44.19 -3.20 -28.95
CA ALA A 340 -45.58 -3.17 -28.55
C ALA A 340 -46.50 -3.98 -29.48
N MET A 341 -46.20 -4.01 -30.79
CA MET A 341 -46.96 -4.82 -31.75
C MET A 341 -46.68 -6.32 -31.61
N ASN A 342 -45.51 -6.70 -31.10
CA ASN A 342 -45.02 -8.07 -31.16
C ASN A 342 -44.95 -8.82 -29.81
N THR A 343 -45.10 -8.13 -28.69
CA THR A 343 -45.08 -8.73 -27.35
C THR A 343 -46.47 -9.13 -26.84
N PHE A 344 -46.51 -10.09 -25.93
CA PHE A 344 -47.65 -10.40 -25.05
C PHE A 344 -47.35 -10.08 -23.57
N ASP A 345 -46.16 -9.55 -23.28
CA ASP A 345 -45.76 -9.20 -21.93
C ASP A 345 -46.31 -7.81 -21.57
N VAL A 346 -47.26 -7.80 -20.64
CA VAL A 346 -47.91 -6.58 -20.12
C VAL A 346 -46.88 -5.61 -19.52
N THR A 347 -45.82 -6.10 -18.89
CA THR A 347 -44.76 -5.25 -18.30
C THR A 347 -43.97 -4.53 -19.39
N VAL A 348 -43.71 -5.22 -20.51
CA VAL A 348 -43.07 -4.64 -21.69
C VAL A 348 -43.98 -3.58 -22.32
N LEU A 349 -45.28 -3.87 -22.50
CA LEU A 349 -46.27 -2.93 -23.04
C LEU A 349 -46.33 -1.62 -22.23
N LYS A 350 -46.45 -1.73 -20.90
CA LYS A 350 -46.44 -0.57 -19.98
C LYS A 350 -45.19 0.29 -20.15
N LYS A 351 -44.02 -0.36 -20.27
CA LYS A 351 -42.75 0.35 -20.37
C LYS A 351 -42.61 1.08 -21.70
N VAL A 352 -42.85 0.40 -22.83
CA VAL A 352 -42.67 0.99 -24.16
C VAL A 352 -43.67 2.10 -24.45
N ALA A 353 -44.87 2.08 -23.85
CA ALA A 353 -45.86 3.14 -23.98
C ALA A 353 -45.30 4.52 -23.57
N ASN A 354 -44.31 4.58 -22.67
CA ASN A 354 -43.68 5.84 -22.25
C ASN A 354 -42.75 6.46 -23.30
N TYR A 355 -42.31 5.67 -24.30
CA TYR A 355 -41.42 6.14 -25.35
C TYR A 355 -42.17 6.53 -26.63
N ILE A 356 -43.48 6.24 -26.71
CA ILE A 356 -44.30 6.49 -27.88
C ILE A 356 -44.79 7.94 -27.87
N THR A 357 -44.33 8.72 -28.84
CA THR A 357 -44.66 10.15 -28.96
C THR A 357 -46.05 10.38 -29.56
N ASP A 358 -46.56 9.43 -30.36
CA ASP A 358 -47.91 9.47 -30.92
C ASP A 358 -48.96 9.13 -29.85
N VAL A 359 -49.72 10.14 -29.42
CA VAL A 359 -50.75 10.04 -28.37
C VAL A 359 -51.83 9.02 -28.73
N LYS A 360 -52.21 8.90 -30.01
CA LYS A 360 -53.27 7.99 -30.44
C LYS A 360 -52.78 6.55 -30.36
N LYS A 361 -51.57 6.28 -30.86
CA LYS A 361 -50.95 4.95 -30.76
C LYS A 361 -50.69 4.54 -29.31
N ARG A 362 -50.25 5.48 -28.47
CA ARG A 362 -50.05 5.25 -27.03
C ARG A 362 -51.35 4.85 -26.33
N LYS A 363 -52.46 5.55 -26.60
CA LYS A 363 -53.79 5.21 -26.05
C LYS A 363 -54.27 3.82 -26.49
N GLU A 364 -54.10 3.48 -27.77
CA GLU A 364 -54.49 2.16 -28.27
C GLU A 364 -53.71 1.03 -27.61
N LEU A 365 -52.41 1.25 -27.36
CA LEU A 365 -51.58 0.26 -26.66
C LEU A 365 -51.97 0.06 -25.20
N LEU A 366 -52.29 1.14 -24.47
CA LEU A 366 -52.79 1.03 -23.09
C LEU A 366 -54.15 0.33 -23.03
N ARG A 367 -54.99 0.48 -24.07
CA ARG A 367 -56.26 -0.24 -24.21
C ARG A 367 -56.01 -1.74 -24.40
N ARG A 368 -55.14 -2.11 -25.34
CA ARG A 368 -54.72 -3.50 -25.57
C ARG A 368 -54.08 -4.14 -24.34
N GLU A 369 -53.27 -3.39 -23.60
CA GLU A 369 -52.70 -3.82 -22.33
C GLU A 369 -53.80 -4.19 -21.31
N SER A 370 -54.83 -3.33 -21.20
CA SER A 370 -55.98 -3.57 -20.30
C SER A 370 -56.78 -4.80 -20.73
N GLU A 371 -56.97 -5.00 -22.03
CA GLU A 371 -57.64 -6.19 -22.59
C GLU A 371 -56.87 -7.48 -22.26
N ILE A 372 -55.54 -7.46 -22.39
CA ILE A 372 -54.69 -8.61 -22.04
C ILE A 372 -54.76 -8.91 -20.52
N CYS A 373 -54.74 -7.88 -19.67
CA CYS A 373 -54.88 -8.06 -18.21
C CYS A 373 -56.22 -8.72 -17.86
N ASN A 374 -57.32 -8.21 -18.42
CA ASN A 374 -58.66 -8.75 -18.17
C ASN A 374 -58.77 -10.22 -18.60
N TYR A 375 -58.18 -10.58 -19.75
CA TYR A 375 -58.17 -11.96 -20.24
C TYR A 375 -57.43 -12.92 -19.29
N TYR A 376 -56.27 -12.51 -18.74
CA TYR A 376 -55.56 -13.32 -17.76
C TYR A 376 -56.30 -13.42 -16.42
N ASP A 377 -56.95 -12.35 -15.97
CA ASP A 377 -57.78 -12.37 -14.76
C ASP A 377 -58.98 -13.30 -14.90
N GLU A 378 -59.62 -13.33 -16.08
CA GLU A 378 -60.69 -14.27 -16.40
C GLU A 378 -60.19 -15.72 -16.37
N ILE A 379 -59.07 -16.03 -17.04
CA ILE A 379 -58.48 -17.38 -17.00
C ILE A 379 -58.15 -17.81 -15.57
N ASN A 380 -57.57 -16.92 -14.76
CA ASN A 380 -57.21 -17.23 -13.38
C ASN A 380 -58.43 -17.47 -12.50
N ARG A 381 -59.54 -16.73 -12.71
CA ARG A 381 -60.82 -17.01 -12.05
C ARG A 381 -61.38 -18.37 -12.45
N PHE A 382 -61.44 -18.66 -13.76
CA PHE A 382 -61.92 -19.95 -14.25
C PHE A 382 -61.09 -21.14 -13.74
N ASN A 383 -59.77 -20.98 -13.58
CA ASN A 383 -58.92 -22.02 -13.01
C ASN A 383 -59.07 -22.14 -11.49
N TYR A 384 -59.40 -21.06 -10.77
CA TYR A 384 -59.69 -21.11 -9.33
C TYR A 384 -61.06 -21.77 -9.04
N ASP A 385 -62.05 -21.56 -9.90
CA ASP A 385 -63.39 -22.15 -9.77
C ASP A 385 -63.43 -23.64 -10.21
N ALA A 386 -62.34 -24.16 -10.79
CA ALA A 386 -62.21 -25.55 -11.26
C ALA A 386 -61.42 -26.48 -10.30
N TYR A 387 -60.89 -25.94 -9.20
CA TYR A 387 -60.31 -26.68 -8.06
C TYR A 387 -61.26 -26.60 -6.86
#